data_AF-A0A9W4IYX1-F1
#
_entry.id   AF-A0A9W4IYX1-F1
#
_cell.length_a   1.000
_cell.length_b   1.000
_cell.length_c   1.000
_cell.angle_alpha   90.00
_cell.angle_beta   90.00
_cell.angle_gamma   90.00
#
_symmetry.space_group_name_H-M   'P 1'
#
loop_
_entity.id
_entity.type
_entity.pdbx_description
1 polymer ?
#
loop_
_entity_poly.entity_id
_entity_poly.type
_entity_poly.pdbx_seq_one_letter_code
_entity_poly.pdbx_strand_id
1 'polypeptide(L)'
;MPPFLHGKDPGRAWQWLALFWGTQKVQAWRDLLMRDSVINAHQIYNLLTVALDVRNYLDCGLAALRPVSVNEDETEMRIALHWLPLPKEFGEMTRTDLVPLTQNPLEEPRFRPTMTHGNNHPVYIVYGGGRTWEAVRSGHIFTVKTTNVEERPLPSFQLLELMWFLTRIATMEGKSHQENGFPPSQSS
;
A
#
# COMPACT_ATOMS: atom_id res chain seq x y z
N MET A 1 -0.76 8.77 -19.69
CA MET A 1 -0.07 7.55 -19.22
C MET A 1 1.40 7.88 -19.04
N PRO A 2 2.06 7.54 -17.92
CA PRO A 2 3.45 7.94 -17.71
C PRO A 2 4.45 7.18 -18.60
N PRO A 3 5.51 7.84 -19.10
CA PRO A 3 6.40 7.32 -20.14
C PRO A 3 7.38 6.21 -19.70
N PHE A 4 7.39 5.82 -18.43
CA PHE A 4 8.29 4.77 -17.90
C PHE A 4 7.78 3.34 -18.11
N LEU A 5 6.58 3.16 -18.63
CA LEU A 5 6.01 1.85 -18.96
C LEU A 5 6.25 1.40 -20.40
N HIS A 6 7.05 2.14 -21.18
CA HIS A 6 7.55 1.63 -22.46
C HIS A 6 8.68 0.63 -22.23
N GLY A 7 8.30 -0.65 -22.29
CA GLY A 7 9.13 -1.85 -22.46
C GLY A 7 10.61 -1.74 -22.11
N LYS A 8 11.01 -2.33 -20.98
CA LYS A 8 12.41 -2.68 -20.69
C LYS A 8 12.42 -3.92 -19.80
N ASP A 9 13.01 -4.97 -20.34
CA ASP A 9 13.47 -6.20 -19.68
C ASP A 9 13.20 -6.28 -18.16
N PRO A 10 12.30 -7.19 -17.69
CA PRO A 10 12.04 -7.36 -16.26
C PRO A 10 13.32 -7.57 -15.46
N GLY A 11 14.39 -8.10 -16.08
CA GLY A 11 15.71 -8.26 -15.46
C GLY A 11 16.27 -6.97 -14.84
N ARG A 12 16.04 -5.79 -15.45
CA ARG A 12 16.56 -4.52 -14.92
C ARG A 12 15.83 -4.05 -13.66
N ALA A 13 14.51 -4.26 -13.58
CA ALA A 13 13.75 -3.89 -12.39
C ALA A 13 14.20 -4.70 -11.16
N TRP A 14 14.44 -6.01 -11.34
CA TRP A 14 14.95 -6.87 -10.28
C TRP A 14 16.37 -6.50 -9.84
N GLN A 15 17.23 -6.06 -10.76
CA GLN A 15 18.56 -5.55 -10.41
C GLN A 15 18.48 -4.32 -9.51
N TRP A 16 17.58 -3.37 -9.82
CA TRP A 16 17.35 -2.20 -8.95
C TRP A 16 16.87 -2.59 -7.56
N LEU A 17 15.89 -3.49 -7.46
CA LEU A 17 15.43 -3.98 -6.16
C LEU A 17 16.56 -4.65 -5.37
N ALA A 18 17.44 -5.42 -6.04
CA ALA A 18 18.54 -6.13 -5.39
C ALA A 18 19.57 -5.17 -4.78
N LEU A 19 19.75 -3.96 -5.34
CA LEU A 19 20.63 -2.94 -4.78
C LEU A 19 20.14 -2.41 -3.43
N PHE A 20 18.82 -2.31 -3.21
CA PHE A 20 18.25 -1.77 -1.98
C PHE A 20 17.96 -2.83 -0.91
N TRP A 21 17.52 -4.02 -1.32
CA TRP A 21 17.04 -5.07 -0.41
C TRP A 21 17.87 -6.36 -0.40
N GLY A 22 18.93 -6.41 -1.20
CA GLY A 22 19.81 -7.56 -1.32
C GLY A 22 19.30 -8.65 -2.27
N THR A 23 20.22 -9.32 -2.93
CA THR A 23 19.91 -10.29 -3.99
C THR A 23 19.10 -11.49 -3.50
N GLN A 24 19.38 -12.01 -2.30
CA GLN A 24 18.68 -13.18 -1.76
C GLN A 24 17.18 -12.92 -1.58
N LYS A 25 16.83 -11.79 -0.95
CA LYS A 25 15.44 -11.40 -0.70
C LYS A 25 14.69 -11.16 -2.01
N VAL A 26 15.32 -10.45 -2.94
CA VAL A 26 14.71 -10.14 -4.24
C VAL A 26 14.54 -11.38 -5.11
N GLN A 27 15.45 -12.34 -5.02
CA GLN A 27 15.29 -13.62 -5.69
C GLN A 27 14.10 -14.39 -5.12
N ALA A 28 13.91 -14.44 -3.80
CA ALA A 28 12.74 -15.07 -3.19
C ALA A 28 11.42 -14.43 -3.66
N TRP A 29 11.36 -13.10 -3.76
CA TRP A 29 10.21 -12.41 -4.35
C TRP A 29 9.98 -12.78 -5.81
N ARG A 30 11.05 -12.81 -6.60
CA ARG A 30 11.00 -13.13 -8.02
C ARG A 30 10.52 -14.56 -8.26
N ASP A 31 11.05 -15.52 -7.51
CA ASP A 31 10.71 -16.95 -7.65
C ASP A 31 9.23 -17.22 -7.32
N LEU A 32 8.65 -16.45 -6.40
CA LEU A 32 7.22 -16.52 -6.09
C LEU A 32 6.33 -15.91 -7.18
N LEU A 33 6.79 -14.88 -7.89
CA LEU A 33 5.99 -14.18 -8.90
C LEU A 33 6.18 -14.72 -10.31
N MET A 34 7.33 -15.34 -10.61
CA MET A 34 7.70 -15.78 -11.94
C MET A 34 7.55 -17.30 -12.05
N ARG A 35 6.71 -17.75 -12.98
CA ARG A 35 6.68 -19.15 -13.44
C ARG A 35 6.93 -19.17 -14.94
N ASP A 36 7.93 -19.93 -15.38
CA ASP A 36 8.31 -20.04 -16.80
C ASP A 36 8.57 -18.67 -17.48
N SER A 37 9.16 -17.73 -16.74
CA SER A 37 9.40 -16.33 -17.17
C SER A 37 8.14 -15.49 -17.41
N VAL A 38 6.97 -15.95 -16.97
CA VAL A 38 5.70 -15.20 -17.00
C VAL A 38 5.30 -14.83 -15.57
N ILE A 39 4.77 -13.62 -15.39
CA ILE A 39 4.23 -13.18 -14.09
C ILE A 39 2.95 -13.98 -13.80
N ASN A 40 2.98 -14.74 -12.72
CA ASN A 40 1.86 -15.53 -12.24
C ASN A 40 1.22 -14.85 -11.02
N ALA A 41 0.46 -13.78 -11.26
CA ALA A 41 -0.13 -12.97 -10.19
C ALA A 41 -1.37 -13.61 -9.51
N HIS A 42 -1.99 -14.61 -10.13
CA HIS A 42 -3.27 -15.18 -9.69
C HIS A 42 -3.10 -16.43 -8.80
N GLN A 43 -2.14 -16.38 -7.88
CA GLN A 43 -1.92 -17.45 -6.92
C GLN A 43 -2.66 -17.16 -5.61
N ILE A 44 -3.17 -18.20 -4.94
CA ILE A 44 -4.00 -18.04 -3.73
C ILE A 44 -3.23 -17.29 -2.63
N TYR A 45 -1.94 -17.56 -2.47
CA TYR A 45 -1.06 -16.85 -1.53
C TYR A 45 -0.80 -15.38 -1.90
N ASN A 46 -1.24 -14.90 -3.07
CA ASN A 46 -1.14 -13.51 -3.49
C ASN A 46 -2.49 -12.76 -3.40
N LEU A 47 -3.52 -13.40 -2.83
CA LEU A 47 -4.86 -12.81 -2.70
C LEU A 47 -5.19 -12.53 -1.24
N LEU A 48 -5.71 -11.33 -0.98
CA LEU A 48 -6.26 -10.95 0.32
C LEU A 48 -7.64 -10.35 0.11
N THR A 49 -8.66 -10.93 0.75
CA THR A 49 -10.01 -10.37 0.72
C THR A 49 -10.14 -9.26 1.74
N VAL A 50 -10.54 -8.08 1.29
CA VAL A 50 -10.80 -6.90 2.13
C VAL A 50 -12.12 -6.24 1.71
N ALA A 51 -12.66 -5.38 2.57
CA ALA A 51 -13.83 -4.56 2.22
C ALA A 51 -13.53 -3.65 1.02
N LEU A 52 -14.56 -3.29 0.25
CA LEU A 52 -14.42 -2.50 -0.98
C LEU A 52 -13.71 -1.15 -0.73
N ASP A 53 -14.06 -0.46 0.35
CA ASP A 53 -13.42 0.81 0.72
C ASP A 53 -11.94 0.61 1.05
N VAL A 54 -11.61 -0.45 1.79
CA VAL A 54 -10.23 -0.82 2.12
C VAL A 54 -9.41 -1.11 0.87
N ARG A 55 -9.99 -1.85 -0.08
CA ARG A 55 -9.37 -2.11 -1.38
C ARG A 55 -9.06 -0.80 -2.12
N ASN A 56 -10.00 0.14 -2.17
CA ASN A 56 -9.79 1.43 -2.82
C ASN A 56 -8.61 2.21 -2.21
N TYR A 57 -8.42 2.17 -0.88
CA TYR A 57 -7.25 2.80 -0.26
C TYR A 57 -5.93 2.14 -0.64
N LEU A 58 -5.90 0.81 -0.71
CA LEU A 58 -4.71 0.06 -1.11
C LEU A 58 -4.37 0.32 -2.59
N ASP A 59 -5.37 0.23 -3.48
CA ASP A 59 -5.22 0.44 -4.92
C ASP A 59 -4.79 1.90 -5.23
N CYS A 60 -5.25 2.86 -4.44
CA CYS A 60 -4.87 4.27 -4.58
C CYS A 60 -3.54 4.63 -3.92
N GLY A 61 -2.89 3.71 -3.18
CA GLY A 61 -1.66 3.99 -2.43
C GLY A 61 -1.87 4.94 -1.26
N LEU A 62 -3.09 5.00 -0.71
CA LEU A 62 -3.47 5.77 0.48
C LEU A 62 -3.24 4.95 1.76
N ALA A 63 -3.17 3.64 1.64
CA ALA A 63 -2.76 2.73 2.70
C ALA A 63 -1.81 1.66 2.14
N ALA A 64 -1.05 1.04 3.03
CA ALA A 64 -0.25 -0.13 2.71
C ALA A 64 -0.25 -1.14 3.87
N LEU A 65 -0.11 -2.41 3.52
CA LEU A 65 -0.08 -3.52 4.46
C LEU A 65 1.35 -3.95 4.69
N ARG A 66 1.81 -3.93 5.94
CA ARG A 66 3.14 -4.40 6.34
C ARG A 66 3.01 -5.74 7.04
N PRO A 67 3.61 -6.82 6.51
CA PRO A 67 3.65 -8.08 7.24
C PRO A 67 4.54 -7.92 8.50
N VAL A 68 4.11 -8.47 9.63
CA VAL A 68 4.77 -8.33 10.94
C VAL A 68 5.41 -9.64 11.36
N SER A 69 4.66 -10.73 11.36
CA SER A 69 5.15 -12.06 11.75
C SER A 69 4.20 -13.15 11.25
N VAL A 70 4.71 -14.37 11.14
CA VAL A 70 3.93 -15.60 10.99
C VAL A 70 4.26 -16.50 12.18
N ASN A 71 3.30 -17.24 12.71
CA ASN A 71 3.57 -18.23 13.75
C ASN A 71 4.28 -19.48 13.17
N GLU A 72 4.80 -20.33 14.06
CA GLU A 72 5.54 -21.54 13.67
C GLU A 72 4.68 -22.52 12.86
N ASP A 73 3.39 -22.61 13.16
CA ASP A 73 2.46 -23.52 12.47
C ASP A 73 1.93 -22.98 11.12
N GLU A 74 2.32 -21.77 10.71
CA GLU A 74 1.83 -21.08 9.51
C GLU A 74 0.29 -20.90 9.44
N THR A 75 -0.36 -20.95 10.60
CA THR A 75 -1.82 -20.80 10.74
C THR A 75 -2.24 -19.38 11.07
N GLU A 76 -1.33 -18.51 11.55
CA GLU A 76 -1.60 -17.13 11.90
C GLU A 76 -0.51 -16.17 11.37
N MET A 77 -0.94 -15.10 10.69
CA MET A 77 -0.07 -13.99 10.27
C MET A 77 -0.56 -12.68 10.87
N ARG A 78 0.37 -11.89 11.41
CA ARG A 78 0.13 -10.53 11.88
C ARG A 78 0.49 -9.54 10.76
N ILE A 79 -0.44 -8.64 10.45
CA ILE A 79 -0.29 -7.62 9.40
C ILE A 79 -0.65 -6.26 9.99
N ALA A 80 0.22 -5.26 9.82
CA ALA A 80 -0.05 -3.89 10.21
C ALA A 80 -0.57 -3.07 9.03
N LEU A 81 -1.68 -2.36 9.19
CA LEU A 81 -2.14 -1.37 8.21
C LEU A 81 -1.49 -0.03 8.51
N HIS A 82 -0.88 0.58 7.49
CA HIS A 82 -0.29 1.91 7.58
C HIS A 82 -1.01 2.84 6.62
N TRP A 83 -1.57 3.92 7.14
CA TRP A 83 -2.03 5.03 6.32
C TRP A 83 -0.80 5.76 5.76
N LEU A 84 -0.76 5.92 4.44
CA LEU A 84 0.32 6.63 3.76
C LEU A 84 -0.03 8.13 3.64
N PRO A 85 0.98 9.03 3.53
CA PRO A 85 0.73 10.46 3.40
C PRO A 85 -0.21 10.75 2.23
N LEU A 86 -1.35 11.37 2.54
CA LEU A 86 -2.43 11.61 1.59
C LEU A 86 -2.07 12.81 0.69
N PRO A 87 -2.08 12.67 -0.64
CA PRO A 87 -1.95 13.81 -1.53
C PRO A 87 -3.16 14.75 -1.41
N LYS A 88 -2.88 16.04 -1.21
CA LYS A 88 -3.73 17.23 -1.42
C LYS A 88 -5.05 17.40 -0.65
N GLU A 89 -5.73 16.34 -0.20
CA GLU A 89 -7.09 16.51 0.36
C GLU A 89 -7.16 16.57 1.90
N PHE A 90 -6.06 16.26 2.61
CA PHE A 90 -6.11 16.03 4.07
C PHE A 90 -4.97 16.69 4.87
N GLY A 91 -4.21 17.59 4.26
CA GLY A 91 -3.23 18.46 4.92
C GLY A 91 -3.01 19.73 4.11
N GLU A 92 -2.52 20.79 4.74
CA GLU A 92 -2.21 22.06 4.06
C GLU A 92 -1.02 21.95 3.09
N MET A 93 -0.45 20.75 2.93
CA MET A 93 0.74 20.52 2.13
C MET A 93 0.44 20.60 0.62
N THR A 94 0.82 21.72 0.02
CA THR A 94 0.76 21.92 -1.42
C THR A 94 2.02 21.40 -2.09
N ARG A 95 1.94 21.08 -3.39
CA ARG A 95 3.14 20.74 -4.20
C ARG A 95 4.18 21.85 -4.26
N THR A 96 3.75 23.08 -3.96
CA THR A 96 4.58 24.29 -3.96
C THR A 96 5.20 24.59 -2.61
N ASP A 97 4.90 23.79 -1.58
CA ASP A 97 5.49 24.00 -0.26
C ASP A 97 6.97 23.62 -0.27
N LEU A 98 7.79 24.56 0.17
CA LEU A 98 9.23 24.36 0.30
C LEU A 98 9.50 23.78 1.69
N VAL A 99 9.85 22.49 1.73
CA VAL A 99 10.31 21.82 2.94
C VAL A 99 11.83 21.72 2.90
N PRO A 100 12.55 22.19 3.95
CA PRO A 100 13.99 22.00 4.04
C PRO A 100 14.37 20.51 3.95
N LEU A 101 15.35 20.17 3.10
CA LEU A 101 15.81 18.78 2.91
C LEU A 101 16.36 18.14 4.19
N THR A 102 16.77 18.96 5.15
CA THR A 102 17.32 18.55 6.44
C THR A 102 16.26 18.36 7.52
N GLN A 103 15.01 18.70 7.24
CA GLN A 103 13.91 18.62 8.18
C GLN A 103 12.92 17.56 7.72
N ASN A 104 12.47 16.70 8.65
CA ASN A 104 11.37 15.81 8.37
C ASN A 104 10.09 16.65 8.23
N PRO A 105 9.42 16.71 7.05
CA PRO A 105 8.19 17.48 6.88
C PRO A 105 7.15 17.10 7.92
N LEU A 106 7.09 15.82 8.30
CA LEU A 106 6.11 15.32 9.27
C LEU A 106 6.42 15.74 10.71
N GLU A 107 7.50 16.45 11.00
CA GLU A 107 7.68 17.05 12.33
C GLU A 107 6.80 18.29 12.51
N GLU A 108 6.49 19.01 11.43
CA GLU A 108 5.58 20.15 11.46
C GLU A 108 4.12 19.69 11.54
N PRO A 109 3.33 20.17 12.53
CA PRO A 109 1.94 19.77 12.70
C PRO A 109 1.05 19.94 11.46
N ARG A 110 1.32 20.94 10.61
CA ARG A 110 0.57 21.18 9.35
C ARG A 110 0.81 20.14 8.25
N PHE A 111 1.95 19.45 8.31
CA PHE A 111 2.38 18.43 7.35
C PHE A 111 2.32 17.02 7.92
N ARG A 112 2.20 16.90 9.25
CA ARG A 112 1.80 15.64 9.88
C ARG A 112 0.53 15.16 9.18
N PRO A 113 0.45 13.87 8.81
CA PRO A 113 -0.80 13.29 8.39
C PRO A 113 -1.73 13.40 9.59
N THR A 114 -2.52 14.47 9.61
CA THR A 114 -3.48 14.72 10.67
C THR A 114 -4.61 13.79 10.33
N MET A 115 -4.77 12.74 11.11
CA MET A 115 -6.01 11.97 11.07
C MET A 115 -7.10 12.82 11.75
N THR A 116 -7.46 13.96 11.17
CA THR A 116 -8.82 14.45 11.31
C THR A 116 -9.60 13.67 10.29
N HIS A 117 -10.37 12.71 10.79
CA HIS A 117 -11.65 12.29 10.23
C HIS A 117 -11.92 12.96 8.87
N GLY A 118 -11.55 12.31 7.77
CA GLY A 118 -12.14 12.68 6.49
C GLY A 118 -13.64 12.49 6.68
N ASN A 119 -14.41 13.56 6.57
CA ASN A 119 -15.83 13.58 6.94
C ASN A 119 -16.68 12.48 6.26
N ASN A 120 -16.14 11.73 5.29
CA ASN A 120 -16.88 10.69 4.58
C ASN A 120 -16.27 9.27 4.56
N HIS A 121 -15.01 9.01 4.94
CA HIS A 121 -14.47 7.64 4.77
C HIS A 121 -13.45 7.18 5.82
N PRO A 122 -13.88 6.77 7.03
CA PRO A 122 -13.03 6.10 7.99
C PRO A 122 -13.24 4.58 7.93
N VAL A 123 -12.16 3.79 8.00
CA VAL A 123 -12.26 2.34 8.23
C VAL A 123 -12.47 2.12 9.72
N TYR A 124 -13.57 1.46 10.07
CA TYR A 124 -13.92 1.12 11.43
C TYR A 124 -13.92 -0.38 11.64
N ILE A 125 -13.38 -0.81 12.78
CA ILE A 125 -13.60 -2.15 13.30
C ILE A 125 -14.89 -2.11 14.08
N VAL A 126 -15.82 -3.00 13.72
CA VAL A 126 -17.12 -3.09 14.37
C VAL A 126 -17.11 -4.31 15.28
N TYR A 127 -17.31 -4.08 16.57
CA TYR A 127 -17.42 -5.13 17.57
C TYR A 127 -18.88 -5.33 18.00
N GLY A 128 -19.17 -6.52 18.55
CA GLY A 128 -20.44 -6.79 19.23
C GLY A 128 -21.69 -6.61 18.35
N GLY A 129 -21.59 -6.91 17.05
CA GLY A 129 -22.72 -6.84 16.11
C GLY A 129 -23.19 -5.43 15.76
N GLY A 130 -22.29 -4.43 15.74
CA GLY A 130 -22.65 -3.06 15.31
C GLY A 130 -22.74 -2.03 16.42
N ARG A 131 -22.60 -2.43 17.68
CA ARG A 131 -22.84 -1.55 18.84
C ARG A 131 -21.66 -0.68 19.23
N THR A 132 -20.46 -1.12 18.85
CA THR A 132 -19.20 -0.46 19.21
C THR A 132 -18.31 -0.45 17.99
N TRP A 133 -17.72 0.71 17.71
CA TRP A 133 -16.83 0.91 16.58
C TRP A 133 -15.54 1.56 17.04
N GLU A 134 -14.43 1.16 16.43
CA GLU A 134 -13.11 1.72 16.67
C GLU A 134 -12.47 2.11 15.33
N ALA A 135 -11.94 3.34 15.25
CA ALA A 135 -11.24 3.80 14.06
C ALA A 135 -9.90 3.06 13.91
N VAL A 136 -9.63 2.53 12.72
CA VAL A 136 -8.35 1.91 12.40
C VAL A 136 -7.28 3.00 12.29
N ARG A 137 -6.36 3.04 13.24
CA ARG A 137 -5.21 3.97 13.23
C ARG A 137 -4.06 3.38 12.42
N SER A 138 -3.17 4.26 11.93
CA SER A 138 -1.94 3.80 11.28
C SER A 138 -1.11 2.97 12.26
N GLY A 139 -0.60 1.83 11.80
CA GLY A 139 0.08 0.83 12.61
C GLY A 139 -0.85 -0.18 13.29
N HIS A 140 -2.18 -0.09 13.14
CA HIS A 140 -3.11 -1.08 13.68
C HIS A 140 -2.80 -2.49 13.13
N ILE A 141 -2.74 -3.49 14.02
CA ILE A 141 -2.34 -4.85 13.70
C ILE A 141 -3.56 -5.76 13.65
N PHE A 142 -3.75 -6.42 12.51
CA PHE A 142 -4.73 -7.47 12.31
C PHE A 142 -4.05 -8.84 12.32
N THR A 143 -4.78 -9.86 12.77
CA THR A 143 -4.35 -11.26 12.68
C THR A 143 -5.20 -11.97 11.63
N VAL A 144 -4.56 -12.42 10.56
CA VAL A 144 -5.16 -13.30 9.55
C VAL A 144 -4.91 -14.73 9.96
N LYS A 145 -5.94 -15.56 9.93
CA LYS A 145 -5.85 -16.97 10.33
C LYS A 145 -6.29 -17.89 9.19
N THR A 146 -5.72 -19.08 9.16
CA THR A 146 -6.20 -20.18 8.33
C THR A 146 -6.39 -21.44 9.16
N THR A 147 -7.37 -22.26 8.78
CA THR A 147 -7.60 -23.59 9.35
C THR A 147 -7.00 -24.70 8.50
N ASN A 148 -6.52 -24.38 7.29
CA ASN A 148 -5.92 -25.36 6.37
C ASN A 148 -4.80 -24.66 5.59
N VAL A 149 -3.55 -24.94 5.98
CA VAL A 149 -2.35 -24.32 5.41
C VAL A 149 -2.18 -24.69 3.93
N GLU A 150 -2.57 -25.90 3.52
CA GLU A 150 -2.37 -26.39 2.15
C GLU A 150 -3.43 -25.87 1.17
N GLU A 151 -4.72 -25.98 1.53
CA GLU A 151 -5.81 -25.58 0.64
C GLU A 151 -6.11 -24.08 0.69
N ARG A 152 -5.81 -23.44 1.82
CA ARG A 152 -6.13 -22.03 2.11
C ARG A 152 -4.94 -21.37 2.80
N PRO A 153 -3.77 -21.35 2.16
CA PRO A 153 -2.57 -20.77 2.77
C PRO A 153 -2.83 -19.31 3.14
N LEU A 154 -2.12 -18.84 4.16
CA LEU A 154 -2.02 -17.41 4.42
C LEU A 154 -1.42 -16.70 3.21
N PRO A 155 -1.66 -15.38 3.05
CA PRO A 155 -0.94 -14.59 2.08
C PRO A 155 0.57 -14.76 2.25
N SER A 156 1.34 -14.74 1.16
CA SER A 156 2.79 -14.84 1.21
C SER A 156 3.38 -13.63 1.92
N PHE A 157 4.14 -13.88 2.99
CA PHE A 157 4.85 -12.84 3.72
C PHE A 157 5.77 -12.04 2.79
N GLN A 158 6.48 -12.75 1.92
CA GLN A 158 7.44 -12.21 0.98
C GLN A 158 6.76 -11.29 -0.05
N LEU A 159 5.61 -11.68 -0.60
CA LEU A 159 4.86 -10.83 -1.54
C LEU A 159 4.22 -9.61 -0.86
N LEU A 160 3.68 -9.78 0.35
CA LEU A 160 3.20 -8.65 1.13
C LEU A 160 4.33 -7.68 1.48
N GLU A 161 5.55 -8.18 1.74
CA GLU A 161 6.72 -7.34 2.00
C GLU A 161 7.14 -6.57 0.73
N LEU A 162 7.15 -7.23 -0.44
CA LEU A 162 7.38 -6.55 -1.70
C LEU A 162 6.33 -5.47 -1.96
N MET A 163 5.04 -5.79 -1.80
CA MET A 163 3.94 -4.84 -1.96
C MET A 163 4.09 -3.65 -1.01
N TRP A 164 4.43 -3.90 0.27
CA TRP A 164 4.72 -2.85 1.25
C TRP A 164 5.78 -1.86 0.76
N PHE A 165 6.88 -2.33 0.18
CA PHE A 165 7.91 -1.46 -0.37
C PHE A 165 7.43 -0.72 -1.61
N LEU A 166 6.86 -1.43 -2.58
CA LEU A 166 6.41 -0.85 -3.84
C LEU A 166 5.32 0.20 -3.66
N THR A 167 4.34 -0.03 -2.79
CA THR A 167 3.28 0.95 -2.52
C THR A 167 3.87 2.23 -1.96
N ARG A 168 4.82 2.15 -1.02
CA ARG A 168 5.45 3.36 -0.48
C ARG A 168 6.29 4.12 -1.51
N ILE A 169 7.01 3.40 -2.38
CA ILE A 169 7.77 4.02 -3.47
C ILE A 169 6.81 4.75 -4.42
N ALA A 170 5.72 4.09 -4.83
CA ALA A 170 4.72 4.67 -5.70
C ALA A 170 4.03 5.90 -5.07
N THR A 171 3.81 5.91 -3.75
CA THR A 171 3.25 7.08 -3.05
C THR A 171 4.25 8.24 -2.97
N MET A 172 5.55 7.96 -2.86
CA MET A 172 6.60 8.99 -2.90
C MET A 172 6.75 9.62 -4.29
N GLU A 173 6.50 8.87 -5.36
CA GLU A 173 6.37 9.41 -6.71
C GLU A 173 5.08 10.22 -6.80
N GLY A 174 5.11 11.49 -6.35
CA GLY A 174 3.92 12.32 -6.23
C GLY A 174 3.02 12.23 -7.46
N LYS A 175 1.81 11.68 -7.30
CA LYS A 175 0.83 11.49 -8.39
C LYS A 175 0.53 12.82 -9.07
N SER A 176 0.91 13.02 -10.33
CA SER A 176 0.37 14.13 -11.12
C SER A 176 -1.11 13.81 -11.39
N HIS A 177 -2.01 14.30 -10.52
CA HIS A 177 -3.43 14.25 -10.84
C HIS A 177 -3.63 15.13 -12.07
N GLN A 178 -3.86 14.52 -13.24
CA GLN A 178 -4.32 15.27 -14.39
C GLN A 178 -5.76 15.66 -14.09
N GLU A 179 -5.94 16.93 -13.74
CA GLU A 179 -7.24 17.56 -13.69
C GLU A 179 -7.83 17.47 -15.10
N ASN A 180 -8.85 16.63 -15.28
CA ASN A 180 -9.63 16.63 -16.52
C ASN A 180 -10.23 18.03 -16.64
N GLY A 181 -9.74 18.80 -17.60
CA GLY A 181 -10.17 20.17 -17.84
C GLY A 181 -11.68 20.24 -18.01
N PHE A 182 -12.34 21.06 -17.20
CA PHE A 182 -13.67 21.55 -17.52
C PHE A 182 -13.58 22.31 -18.86
N PRO A 183 -14.44 22.03 -19.87
CA PRO A 183 -14.51 22.89 -21.03
C PRO A 183 -15.02 24.27 -20.57
N PRO A 184 -14.47 25.38 -21.09
CA PRO A 184 -14.94 26.71 -20.73
C PRO A 184 -16.40 26.84 -21.13
N SER A 185 -17.24 27.17 -20.16
CA SER A 185 -18.61 27.63 -20.39
C SER A 185 -18.57 28.84 -21.32
N GLN A 186 -19.06 28.68 -22.54
CA GLN A 186 -19.34 29.82 -23.41
C GLN A 186 -20.51 30.60 -22.77
N SER A 187 -20.21 31.77 -22.22
CA SER A 187 -21.22 32.78 -21.91
C SER A 187 -21.65 33.47 -23.22
N SER A 188 -22.97 33.62 -23.36
CA SER A 188 -23.69 34.25 -24.48
C SER A 188 -23.21 35.65 -24.85
#